data_AF-A0A7C1S279-F1
#
_entry.id   AF-A0A7C1S279-F1
#
_cell.length_a   1.000
_cell.length_b   1.000
_cell.length_c   1.000
_cell.angle_alpha   90.00
_cell.angle_beta   90.00
_cell.angle_gamma   90.00
#
_symmetry.space_group_name_H-M   'P 1'
#
loop_
_entity.id
_entity.type
_entity.pdbx_description
1 polymer ?
#
loop_
_entity_poly.entity_id
_entity_poly.type
_entity_poly.pdbx_seq_one_letter_code
_entity_poly.pdbx_strand_id
1 'polypeptide(L)' 'ERNMQCGIGHCGHCQYGSKFVCRDGPVFNYEELKPLFGKRGF' A
#
# COMPACT_ATOMS: atom_id res chain seq x y z
N GLU A 1 6.31 7.98 0.14
CA GLU A 1 6.73 6.95 -0.83
C GLU A 1 7.07 5.67 -0.07
N ARG A 2 6.50 4.52 -0.45
CA ARG A 2 6.85 3.22 0.15
C ARG A 2 7.90 2.55 -0.73
N ASN A 3 8.93 2.01 -0.09
CA ASN A 3 9.96 1.25 -0.79
C ASN A 3 9.39 -0.09 -1.26
N MET A 4 9.59 -0.43 -2.53
CA MET A 4 9.25 -1.74 -3.07
C MET A 4 10.49 -2.64 -3.01
N GLN A 5 10.35 -3.87 -2.52
CA GLN A 5 11.44 -4.85 -2.45
C GLN A 5 11.13 -6.09 -3.27
N CYS A 6 10.16 -6.91 -2.85
CA CYS A 6 9.91 -8.20 -3.51
C CYS A 6 9.12 -8.14 -4.82
N GLY A 7 8.35 -7.06 -5.07
CA GLY A 7 7.48 -6.94 -6.25
C GLY A 7 6.29 -7.93 -6.34
N ILE A 8 6.21 -8.94 -5.46
CA ILE A 8 5.21 -10.03 -5.55
C ILE A 8 4.28 -10.13 -4.33
N GLY A 9 4.31 -9.16 -3.42
CA GLY A 9 3.44 -9.10 -2.23
C GLY A 9 3.75 -10.11 -1.14
N HIS A 10 5.02 -10.55 -1.04
CA HIS A 10 5.47 -11.46 0.01
C HIS A 10 6.07 -10.72 1.22
N CYS A 11 6.82 -9.65 1.00
CA CYS A 11 7.61 -8.97 2.05
C CYS A 11 6.88 -7.87 2.84
N GLY A 12 5.69 -7.42 2.43
CA GLY A 12 4.97 -6.34 3.15
C GLY A 12 5.48 -4.90 2.93
N HIS A 13 6.67 -4.69 2.36
CA HIS A 13 7.28 -3.35 2.24
C HIS A 13 6.43 -2.31 1.50
N CYS A 14 5.66 -2.76 0.50
CA CYS A 14 4.79 -1.91 -0.31
C CYS A 14 3.30 -2.07 0.06
N GLN A 15 2.99 -2.63 1.24
CA GLN A 15 1.63 -2.82 1.72
C GLN A 15 1.06 -1.51 2.26
N TYR A 16 -0.11 -1.07 1.81
CA TYR A 16 -0.86 0.07 2.34
C TYR A 16 -2.26 -0.39 2.79
N GLY A 17 -2.51 -0.39 4.10
CA GLY A 17 -3.69 -1.05 4.67
C GLY A 17 -3.67 -2.55 4.37
N SER A 18 -4.74 -3.04 3.73
CA SER A 18 -4.86 -4.43 3.27
C SER A 18 -4.42 -4.62 1.81
N LYS A 19 -3.90 -3.58 1.16
CA LYS A 19 -3.53 -3.56 -0.27
C LYS A 19 -2.03 -3.61 -0.45
N PHE A 20 -1.56 -4.15 -1.56
CA PHE A 20 -0.14 -4.15 -1.94
C PHE A 20 0.06 -3.37 -3.22
N VAL A 21 0.90 -2.33 -3.21
CA VAL A 21 1.21 -1.53 -4.40
C VAL A 21 1.72 -2.40 -5.56
N CYS A 22 2.51 -3.43 -5.27
CA CYS A 22 3.05 -4.31 -6.30
C CYS A 22 2.03 -5.31 -6.89
N ARG A 23 0.86 -5.48 -6.28
CA ARG A 23 -0.20 -6.39 -6.78
C ARG A 23 -1.44 -5.62 -7.24
N ASP A 24 -1.92 -4.71 -6.41
CA ASP A 24 -3.10 -3.87 -6.68
C ASP A 24 -2.77 -2.68 -7.60
N GLY A 25 -1.48 -2.35 -7.72
CA GLY A 25 -0.99 -1.26 -8.56
C GLY A 25 -0.62 0.00 -7.76
N PRO A 26 0.10 0.95 -8.39
CA PRO A 26 0.54 2.18 -7.74
C PRO A 26 -0.52 3.29 -7.69
N VAL A 27 -1.66 3.10 -8.36
CA VAL A 27 -2.74 4.09 -8.44
C VAL A 27 -3.95 3.55 -7.70
N PHE A 28 -4.42 4.29 -6.69
CA PHE A 28 -5.57 3.93 -5.87
C PHE A 28 -6.64 5.01 -5.90
N ASN A 29 -7.88 4.61 -5.66
CA ASN A 29 -8.95 5.57 -5.43
C ASN A 29 -8.74 6.31 -4.11
N TYR A 30 -8.93 7.63 -4.14
CA TYR A 30 -8.82 8.47 -2.95
C TYR A 30 -9.80 8.06 -1.84
N GLU A 31 -11.04 7.72 -2.18
CA GLU A 31 -12.08 7.32 -1.21
C GLU A 31 -11.68 6.05 -0.45
N GLU A 32 -10.95 5.13 -1.10
CA GLU A 32 -10.44 3.90 -0.48
C GLU A 32 -9.26 4.16 0.48
N LEU A 33 -8.39 5.13 0.15
CA LEU A 33 -7.22 5.46 0.97
C LEU A 33 -7.50 6.50 2.06
N LYS A 34 -8.51 7.35 1.87
CA LYS A 34 -8.93 8.39 2.83
C LYS A 34 -9.01 7.90 4.28
N PRO A 35 -9.62 6.74 4.61
CA PRO A 35 -9.70 6.25 5.99
C PRO A 35 -8.38 5.72 6.57
N LEU A 36 -7.33 5.59 5.74
CA LEU A 36 -6.01 5.12 6.15
C LEU A 36 -5.04 6.28 6.39
N PHE A 37 -5.30 7.47 5.83
CA PHE A 37 -4.47 8.65 6.09
C PHE A 37 -4.46 9.02 7.57
N GLY A 38 -3.26 9.30 8.09
CA GLY A 38 -3.03 9.64 9.50
C GLY A 38 -3.01 8.45 10.46
N LYS A 39 -3.26 7.22 9.99
CA LYS A 39 -3.11 6.02 10.83
C LYS A 39 -1.65 5.60 10.87
N ARG A 40 -1.08 5.59 12.07
CA ARG A 40 0.32 5.18 12.28
C ARG A 40 0.48 3.70 11.95
N GLY A 41 1.39 3.38 11.04
CA GLY A 41 1.63 2.02 10.54
C GLY A 41 1.03 1.74 9.15
N PHE A 42 0.23 2.66 8.60
CA PHE A 42 -0.32 2.57 7.26
C PHE A 42 0.10 3.73 6.38
#